data_AF-A0A931Y2Z8-F1
#
_entry.id   AF-A0A931Y2Z8-F1
#
_cell.length_a   1.000
_cell.length_b   1.000
_cell.length_c   1.000
_cell.angle_alpha   90.00
_cell.angle_beta   90.00
_cell.angle_gamma   90.00
#
_symmetry.space_group_name_H-M   'P 1'
#
loop_
_entity.id
_entity.type
_entity.pdbx_description
1 polymer ?
#
loop_
_entity_poly.entity_id
_entity_poly.type
_entity_poly.pdbx_seq_one_letter_code
_entity_poly.pdbx_strand_id
1 'polypeptide(L)'
;MTVRALVALSLLLAGCGGRVTDLDADAGSDSGADAIPGADADAIVPPPFGCPASRPSAGTPCSGTVRCKYGACPPGPVVVAQCTGGRFALFNEPCGDPPPPPPPTGTTGNPCASDDECDLTGEGINLCARGLFSDGSVYPNPVCIGIECDPGGGTTPARCDGERGLCLPTSTSGDGICLPACTYAGDGFPPKGCIGKNACFPYFNQPDPMVGMKGVGFCLGGCTVDADCAAAGERCQVETGYCVRTVVPYTKKLGEKCTEADVEPPAKCNCMYEGGSGYCTVACRTATSSCPTGFWCDAQLPPTFGKVPAGLLGSCLKSCTTDADCPAGRCEQHAGVPGKTCGIGFMP
;
A
#
# COMPACT_ATOMS: atom_id res chain seq x y z
N MET A 1 -1.65 14.55 11.34
CA MET A 1 -1.98 13.49 10.37
C MET A 1 -3.03 12.59 10.99
N THR A 2 -4.27 12.71 10.55
CA THR A 2 -5.42 11.99 11.12
C THR A 2 -5.62 10.69 10.34
N VAL A 3 -5.24 9.56 10.93
CA VAL A 3 -5.89 8.21 10.96
C VAL A 3 -6.95 7.89 9.88
N ARG A 4 -6.71 8.27 8.64
CA ARG A 4 -7.36 7.66 7.48
C ARG A 4 -6.47 6.56 6.91
N ALA A 5 -5.17 6.61 7.22
CA ALA A 5 -4.13 5.78 6.62
C ALA A 5 -4.19 4.29 6.99
N LEU A 6 -4.81 3.86 8.10
CA LEU A 6 -4.73 2.45 8.54
C LEU A 6 -5.94 1.61 8.15
N VAL A 7 -7.13 2.22 8.21
CA VAL A 7 -8.27 1.73 7.42
C VAL A 7 -7.82 1.79 5.96
N ALA A 8 -7.24 2.90 5.49
CA ALA A 8 -6.69 2.98 4.14
C ALA A 8 -5.58 1.96 3.83
N LEU A 9 -4.74 1.51 4.78
CA LEU A 9 -3.71 0.51 4.50
C LEU A 9 -4.33 -0.88 4.30
N SER A 10 -5.43 -1.19 5.00
CA SER A 10 -6.25 -2.37 4.70
C SER A 10 -7.05 -2.20 3.39
N LEU A 11 -7.34 -0.96 2.98
CA LEU A 11 -8.10 -0.60 1.76
C LEU A 11 -7.25 -0.44 0.49
N LEU A 12 -6.00 0.03 0.61
CA LEU A 12 -5.07 0.31 -0.49
C LEU A 12 -4.48 -0.99 -1.02
N LEU A 13 -4.34 -1.99 -0.16
CA LEU A 13 -3.94 -3.33 -0.57
C LEU A 13 -4.96 -3.94 -1.56
N ALA A 14 -6.23 -3.53 -1.55
CA ALA A 14 -7.27 -4.03 -2.45
C ALA A 14 -7.34 -3.32 -3.83
N GLY A 15 -6.43 -2.39 -4.15
CA GLY A 15 -6.63 -1.43 -5.25
C GLY A 15 -5.55 -1.33 -6.35
N CYS A 16 -4.41 -2.01 -6.25
CA CYS A 16 -3.31 -1.82 -7.21
C CYS A 16 -3.28 -2.90 -8.31
N GLY A 17 -4.27 -2.87 -9.22
CA GLY A 17 -4.33 -3.71 -10.41
C GLY A 17 -4.57 -2.90 -11.69
N GLY A 18 -3.60 -2.09 -12.10
CA GLY A 18 -3.67 -1.33 -13.35
C GLY A 18 -3.42 -2.22 -14.57
N ARG A 19 -4.43 -2.36 -15.43
CA ARG A 19 -4.35 -3.12 -16.70
C ARG A 19 -3.72 -2.22 -17.77
N VAL A 20 -2.50 -2.54 -18.21
CA VAL A 20 -1.87 -1.88 -19.38
C VAL A 20 -2.41 -2.54 -20.64
N THR A 21 -3.09 -1.77 -21.49
CA THR A 21 -3.36 -2.17 -22.87
C THR A 21 -2.28 -1.58 -23.76
N ASP A 22 -1.48 -2.44 -24.38
CA ASP A 22 -0.52 -2.09 -25.42
C ASP A 22 -1.22 -1.37 -26.59
N LEU A 23 -0.61 -0.27 -27.03
CA LEU A 23 -0.87 0.36 -28.31
C LEU A 23 0.47 0.41 -29.05
N ASP A 24 0.67 -0.60 -29.91
CA ASP A 24 1.64 -0.57 -31.00
C ASP A 24 1.32 0.62 -31.93
N ALA A 25 2.33 1.43 -32.21
CA ALA A 25 2.36 2.24 -33.42
C ALA A 25 3.81 2.44 -33.87
N ASP A 26 4.05 2.07 -35.12
CA ASP A 26 5.31 1.86 -35.80
C ASP A 26 6.26 3.06 -35.89
N ALA A 27 7.54 2.68 -36.05
CA ALA A 27 8.66 3.55 -36.36
C ALA A 27 8.56 4.22 -37.74
N GLY A 28 9.00 5.47 -37.81
CA GLY A 28 9.31 6.18 -39.05
C GLY A 28 10.47 7.15 -38.82
N SER A 29 11.66 6.75 -39.26
CA SER A 29 12.86 7.59 -39.42
C SER A 29 12.63 8.61 -40.53
N ASP A 30 13.03 9.87 -40.33
CA ASP A 30 13.87 10.58 -41.30
C ASP A 30 14.43 11.91 -40.78
N SER A 31 15.69 12.13 -41.13
CA SER A 31 16.53 13.30 -40.89
C SER A 31 16.32 14.39 -41.92
N GLY A 32 16.28 15.66 -41.51
CA GLY A 32 16.33 16.80 -42.42
C GLY A 32 16.29 18.14 -41.69
N ALA A 33 17.42 18.84 -41.67
CA ALA A 33 17.51 20.23 -41.27
C ALA A 33 17.15 21.10 -42.49
N ASP A 34 16.14 21.96 -42.36
CA ASP A 34 15.95 23.11 -43.26
C ASP A 34 15.32 24.28 -42.50
N ALA A 35 15.86 25.47 -42.76
CA ALA A 35 15.44 26.73 -42.20
C ALA A 35 14.17 27.27 -42.89
N ILE A 36 13.21 27.79 -42.12
CA ILE A 36 12.04 28.50 -42.64
C ILE A 36 12.25 30.02 -42.51
N PRO A 37 12.27 30.79 -43.62
CA PRO A 37 12.11 32.24 -43.59
C PRO A 37 10.62 32.61 -43.76
N GLY A 38 10.14 33.51 -42.91
CA GLY A 38 8.86 34.21 -43.07
C GLY A 38 7.74 33.67 -42.17
N ALA A 39 7.60 34.28 -40.99
CA ALA A 39 6.44 34.11 -40.13
C ALA A 39 5.65 35.42 -40.11
N ASP A 40 4.58 35.47 -40.90
CA ASP A 40 3.43 36.34 -40.68
C ASP A 40 2.17 35.46 -40.72
N ALA A 41 1.23 35.75 -39.81
CA ALA A 41 -0.10 35.16 -39.60
C ALA A 41 -0.24 34.00 -38.59
N ASP A 42 -0.60 34.39 -37.36
CA ASP A 42 -1.57 33.78 -36.44
C ASP A 42 -1.94 32.29 -36.64
N ALA A 43 -1.12 31.39 -36.11
CA ALA A 43 -1.54 30.02 -35.75
C ALA A 43 -1.63 29.90 -34.22
N ILE A 44 -2.86 29.88 -33.71
CA ILE A 44 -3.17 29.69 -32.29
C ILE A 44 -3.08 28.20 -31.96
N VAL A 45 -2.06 27.80 -31.20
CA VAL A 45 -2.04 26.50 -30.51
C VAL A 45 -2.78 26.66 -29.17
N PRO A 46 -3.82 25.88 -28.86
CA PRO A 46 -4.47 25.96 -27.55
C PRO A 46 -3.53 25.46 -26.45
N PRO A 47 -3.52 26.09 -25.24
CA PRO A 47 -2.68 25.62 -24.15
C PRO A 47 -3.21 24.27 -23.61
N PRO A 48 -2.33 23.35 -23.18
CA PRO A 48 -2.76 22.13 -22.50
C PRO A 48 -3.40 22.45 -21.14
N PHE A 49 -4.25 21.53 -20.69
CA PHE A 49 -5.12 21.63 -19.52
C PHE A 49 -4.41 22.12 -18.25
N GLY A 50 -4.95 23.17 -17.61
CA GLY A 50 -4.64 23.52 -16.21
C GLY A 50 -4.26 24.98 -15.91
N CYS A 51 -4.03 25.85 -16.91
CA CYS A 51 -3.78 27.27 -16.66
C CYS A 51 -5.09 28.07 -16.66
N PRO A 52 -5.31 29.04 -15.74
CA PRO A 52 -6.44 29.95 -15.86
C PRO A 52 -6.28 30.79 -17.14
N ALA A 53 -7.19 30.60 -18.08
CA ALA A 53 -7.25 31.37 -19.32
C ALA A 53 -7.82 32.77 -19.06
N SER A 54 -7.04 33.65 -18.43
CA SER A 54 -7.28 35.10 -18.53
C SER A 54 -6.34 35.66 -19.59
N ARG A 55 -6.88 35.90 -20.80
CA ARG A 55 -6.20 36.68 -21.84
C ARG A 55 -5.82 38.05 -21.26
N PRO A 56 -4.55 38.45 -21.23
CA PRO A 56 -4.24 39.87 -21.16
C PRO A 56 -4.67 40.50 -22.48
N SER A 57 -5.50 41.55 -22.40
CA SER A 57 -5.86 42.37 -23.56
C SER A 57 -4.60 42.87 -24.27
N ALA A 58 -4.62 42.89 -25.60
CA ALA A 58 -3.51 43.43 -26.40
C ALA A 58 -3.16 44.85 -25.91
N GLY A 59 -1.95 45.03 -25.38
CA GLY A 59 -1.45 46.31 -24.86
C GLY A 59 -1.22 46.39 -23.34
N THR A 60 -1.60 45.38 -22.55
CA THR A 60 -1.33 45.42 -21.09
C THR A 60 0.05 44.82 -20.76
N PRO A 61 0.98 45.58 -20.13
CA PRO A 61 2.26 45.05 -19.72
C PRO A 61 2.07 43.99 -18.62
N CYS A 62 2.46 42.76 -18.91
CA CYS A 62 2.49 41.68 -17.92
C CYS A 62 3.79 41.79 -17.11
N SER A 63 3.67 41.79 -15.78
CA SER A 63 4.79 41.76 -14.84
C SER A 63 4.61 40.57 -13.91
N GLY A 64 5.59 39.66 -13.86
CA GLY A 64 5.60 38.53 -12.92
C GLY A 64 6.13 37.24 -13.51
N THR A 65 6.47 36.30 -12.64
CA THR A 65 6.81 34.91 -12.99
C THR A 65 5.58 34.05 -12.76
N VAL A 66 5.10 33.34 -13.77
CA VAL A 66 4.01 32.36 -13.61
C VAL A 66 4.64 30.97 -13.62
N ARG A 67 4.61 30.28 -12.49
CA ARG A 67 5.04 28.88 -12.40
C ARG A 67 3.84 27.98 -12.60
N CYS A 68 3.74 27.37 -13.78
CA CYS A 68 2.74 26.35 -14.03
C CYS A 68 3.22 25.03 -13.43
N LYS A 69 2.57 24.60 -12.34
CA LYS A 69 2.81 23.27 -11.75
C LYS A 69 2.16 22.24 -12.67
N TYR A 70 2.94 21.59 -13.52
CA TYR A 70 2.55 20.28 -14.04
C TYR A 70 2.56 19.31 -12.84
N GLY A 71 1.49 18.55 -12.65
CA GLY A 71 1.47 17.49 -11.62
C GLY A 71 2.66 16.56 -11.80
N ALA A 72 3.31 16.19 -10.67
CA ALA A 72 4.42 15.24 -10.51
C ALA A 72 5.34 15.05 -11.76
N CYS A 73 6.55 15.65 -11.80
CA CYS A 73 7.52 15.54 -12.94
C CYS A 73 7.54 14.08 -13.45
N PRO A 74 6.88 13.72 -14.57
CA PRO A 74 7.35 12.61 -15.40
C PRO A 74 8.63 13.10 -16.09
N PRO A 75 9.44 12.23 -16.73
CA PRO A 75 10.69 12.67 -17.36
C PRO A 75 10.39 13.65 -18.50
N GLY A 76 10.43 14.95 -18.20
CA GLY A 76 10.08 16.02 -19.12
C GLY A 76 10.44 17.39 -18.52
N PRO A 77 10.88 18.34 -19.36
CA PRO A 77 11.31 19.65 -18.88
C PRO A 77 10.13 20.46 -18.32
N VAL A 78 10.33 21.11 -17.17
CA VAL A 78 9.39 22.11 -16.64
C VAL A 78 9.60 23.40 -17.41
N VAL A 79 8.52 23.90 -18.03
CA VAL A 79 8.55 25.15 -18.79
C VAL A 79 8.16 26.31 -17.89
N VAL A 80 9.13 27.15 -17.54
CA VAL A 80 8.88 28.39 -16.79
C VAL A 80 8.71 29.53 -17.77
N ALA A 81 7.54 30.19 -17.75
CA ALA A 81 7.28 31.38 -18.53
C ALA A 81 7.56 32.63 -17.69
N GLN A 82 8.56 33.42 -18.06
CA GLN A 82 8.77 34.77 -17.53
C GLN A 82 8.39 35.80 -18.57
N CYS A 83 7.63 36.81 -18.14
CA CYS A 83 7.28 37.96 -18.96
C CYS A 83 8.07 39.17 -18.47
N THR A 84 8.95 39.70 -19.31
CA THR A 84 9.72 40.92 -19.01
C THR A 84 9.68 41.83 -20.23
N GLY A 85 9.15 43.04 -20.08
CA GLY A 85 9.06 44.02 -21.18
C GLY A 85 8.16 43.62 -22.34
N GLY A 86 7.13 42.79 -22.11
CA GLY A 86 6.19 42.36 -23.16
C GLY A 86 6.68 41.19 -24.03
N ARG A 87 7.80 40.54 -23.66
CA ARG A 87 8.31 39.32 -24.30
C ARG A 87 8.22 38.14 -23.33
N PHE A 88 7.73 37.01 -23.81
CA PHE A 88 7.75 35.73 -23.10
C PHE A 88 9.07 35.02 -23.39
N ALA A 89 9.79 34.62 -22.34
CA ALA A 89 10.89 33.69 -22.42
C ALA A 89 10.48 32.37 -21.74
N LEU A 90 10.72 31.26 -22.43
CA LEU A 90 10.54 29.91 -21.90
C LEU A 90 11.91 29.42 -21.44
N PHE A 91 12.05 29.15 -20.14
CA PHE A 91 13.24 28.55 -19.57
C PHE A 91 12.98 27.08 -19.29
N ASN A 92 13.85 26.21 -19.80
CA ASN A 92 13.95 24.84 -19.34
C ASN A 92 14.88 24.84 -18.13
N GLU A 93 14.32 24.88 -16.93
CA GLU A 93 15.09 24.49 -15.74
C GLU A 93 15.08 22.96 -15.68
N PRO A 94 16.25 22.29 -15.60
CA PRO A 94 16.27 20.87 -15.27
C PRO A 94 15.55 20.68 -13.91
N CYS A 95 14.61 19.72 -13.80
CA CYS A 95 14.12 19.30 -12.48
C CYS A 95 15.43 18.93 -11.73
N GLY A 96 15.84 19.72 -10.73
CA GLY A 96 17.00 19.34 -9.92
C GLY A 96 16.76 17.94 -9.39
N ASP A 97 17.77 17.06 -9.45
CA ASP A 97 17.62 15.69 -8.98
C ASP A 97 16.98 15.73 -7.59
N PRO A 98 15.92 14.94 -7.34
CA PRO A 98 15.36 14.84 -6.01
C PRO A 98 16.51 14.51 -5.04
N PRO A 99 16.52 15.12 -3.84
CA PRO A 99 17.56 14.80 -2.87
C PRO A 99 17.61 13.27 -2.69
N PRO A 100 18.81 12.68 -2.60
CA PRO A 100 18.92 11.24 -2.41
C PRO A 100 18.13 10.86 -1.16
N PRO A 101 17.47 9.69 -1.15
CA PRO A 101 16.74 9.23 0.02
C PRO A 101 17.68 9.22 1.24
N PRO A 102 17.16 9.54 2.44
CA PRO A 102 17.96 9.52 3.65
C PRO A 102 18.58 8.13 3.85
N PRO A 103 19.78 8.06 4.44
CA PRO A 103 20.43 6.79 4.71
C PRO A 103 19.55 5.92 5.62
N PRO A 104 19.55 4.59 5.44
CA PRO A 104 18.80 3.68 6.31
C PRO A 104 19.28 3.83 7.76
N THR A 105 18.35 4.03 8.68
CA THR A 105 18.63 4.12 10.12
C THR A 105 18.92 2.75 10.73
N GLY A 106 18.46 1.68 10.07
CA GLY A 106 18.60 0.28 10.44
C GLY A 106 17.71 -0.14 11.60
N THR A 107 16.66 0.63 11.93
CA THR A 107 15.84 0.40 13.12
C THR A 107 14.54 -0.32 12.84
N THR A 108 14.03 -0.35 11.61
CA THR A 108 12.75 -0.98 11.25
C THR A 108 12.70 -2.42 11.76
N GLY A 109 11.61 -2.74 12.47
CA GLY A 109 11.38 -4.04 13.09
C GLY A 109 12.08 -4.30 14.43
N ASN A 110 12.96 -3.39 14.89
CA ASN A 110 13.49 -3.49 16.25
C ASN A 110 12.35 -3.32 17.27
N PRO A 111 12.34 -4.08 18.37
CA PRO A 111 11.44 -3.80 19.50
C PRO A 111 11.65 -2.37 19.99
N CYS A 112 10.57 -1.70 20.38
CA CYS A 112 10.65 -0.34 20.89
C CYS A 112 9.71 -0.08 22.07
N ALA A 113 10.10 0.84 22.95
CA ALA A 113 9.26 1.41 24.00
C ALA A 113 8.91 2.89 23.76
N SER A 114 9.75 3.60 23.00
CA SER A 114 9.63 5.03 22.65
C SER A 114 10.20 5.34 21.27
N ASP A 115 9.91 6.53 20.74
CA ASP A 115 10.41 6.98 19.43
C ASP A 115 11.94 7.18 19.43
N ASP A 116 12.54 7.56 20.56
CA ASP A 116 14.00 7.72 20.69
C ASP A 116 14.80 6.44 20.38
N GLU A 117 14.18 5.26 20.59
CA GLU A 117 14.80 3.97 20.25
C GLU A 117 14.75 3.67 18.74
N CYS A 118 13.89 4.38 18.00
CA CYS A 118 13.65 4.21 16.58
C CYS A 118 14.32 5.30 15.74
N ASP A 119 14.29 6.55 16.20
CA ASP A 119 14.83 7.72 15.52
C ASP A 119 16.26 8.05 15.99
N LEU A 120 17.19 7.14 15.71
CA LEU A 120 18.60 7.30 16.12
C LEU A 120 19.27 8.53 15.46
N THR A 121 18.69 9.06 14.40
CA THR A 121 19.17 10.23 13.64
C THR A 121 18.56 11.55 14.10
N GLY A 122 17.43 11.52 14.81
CA GLY A 122 16.67 12.73 15.20
C GLY A 122 15.92 13.39 14.04
N GLU A 123 15.67 12.66 12.95
CA GLU A 123 15.02 13.17 11.73
C GLU A 123 13.50 12.93 11.74
N GLY A 124 13.00 12.15 12.71
CA GLY A 124 11.59 11.80 12.85
C GLY A 124 11.10 10.74 11.86
N ILE A 125 11.99 10.12 11.09
CA ILE A 125 11.63 9.20 10.00
C ILE A 125 11.29 7.78 10.46
N ASN A 126 11.67 7.39 11.68
CA ASN A 126 11.34 6.10 12.27
C ASN A 126 10.69 6.30 13.64
N LEU A 127 9.48 5.80 13.81
CA LEU A 127 8.70 5.97 15.03
C LEU A 127 8.34 4.62 15.64
N CYS A 128 8.13 4.60 16.95
CA CYS A 128 7.69 3.41 17.64
C CYS A 128 6.17 3.22 17.43
N ALA A 129 5.77 2.01 17.03
CA ALA A 129 4.38 1.70 16.72
C ALA A 129 3.38 2.03 17.85
N ARG A 130 3.83 2.04 19.11
CA ARG A 130 3.01 2.33 20.30
C ARG A 130 2.31 3.70 20.27
N GLY A 131 2.95 4.70 19.66
CA GLY A 131 2.42 6.06 19.55
C GLY A 131 1.91 6.42 18.15
N LEU A 132 2.18 5.58 17.17
CA LEU A 132 2.02 5.93 15.76
C LEU A 132 0.55 5.97 15.32
N PHE A 133 -0.30 5.12 15.90
CA PHE A 133 -1.71 5.02 15.52
C PHE A 133 -2.64 5.46 16.65
N SER A 134 -3.71 6.16 16.31
CA SER A 134 -4.66 6.69 17.31
C SER A 134 -5.36 5.60 18.09
N ASP A 135 -5.61 4.48 17.42
CA ASP A 135 -6.50 3.43 17.91
C ASP A 135 -5.75 2.47 18.82
N GLY A 136 -4.43 2.59 18.92
CA GLY A 136 -3.53 1.72 19.69
C GLY A 136 -2.29 1.38 18.90
N SER A 137 -1.43 0.53 19.46
CA SER A 137 -0.19 0.17 18.82
C SER A 137 -0.40 -0.65 17.55
N VAL A 138 -1.53 -1.33 17.38
CA VAL A 138 -1.84 -2.37 16.38
C VAL A 138 -0.90 -3.59 16.40
N TYR A 139 0.13 -3.60 17.24
CA TYR A 139 1.12 -4.68 17.38
C TYR A 139 1.09 -5.28 18.80
N PRO A 140 0.99 -6.61 18.94
CA PRO A 140 1.28 -7.30 20.20
C PRO A 140 2.63 -6.90 20.81
N ASN A 141 3.66 -6.80 19.96
CA ASN A 141 5.00 -6.37 20.33
C ASN A 141 5.37 -5.12 19.52
N PRO A 142 5.33 -3.91 20.13
CA PRO A 142 5.67 -2.68 19.43
C PRO A 142 7.07 -2.73 18.81
N VAL A 143 7.16 -2.17 17.61
CA VAL A 143 8.36 -2.14 16.75
C VAL A 143 8.57 -0.78 16.14
N CYS A 144 9.79 -0.49 15.74
CA CYS A 144 10.10 0.67 14.93
C CYS A 144 9.55 0.51 13.50
N ILE A 145 8.93 1.58 13.00
CA ILE A 145 8.32 1.69 11.69
C ILE A 145 8.86 2.95 11.02
N GLY A 146 9.33 2.82 9.78
CA GLY A 146 9.65 4.00 8.97
C GLY A 146 8.37 4.63 8.45
N ILE A 147 8.15 5.91 8.73
CA ILE A 147 6.91 6.60 8.33
C ILE A 147 6.94 7.12 6.89
N GLU A 148 8.10 7.05 6.25
CA GLU A 148 8.33 7.46 4.86
C GLU A 148 9.20 6.41 4.16
N CYS A 149 8.84 6.06 2.93
CA CYS A 149 9.65 5.32 1.98
C CYS A 149 9.08 5.46 0.57
N ASP A 150 9.88 5.16 -0.45
CA ASP A 150 9.43 5.09 -1.84
C ASP A 150 8.97 3.65 -2.17
N PRO A 151 7.68 3.41 -2.48
CA PRO A 151 7.16 2.09 -2.83
C PRO A 151 7.62 1.63 -4.23
N GLY A 152 8.30 2.49 -4.99
CA GLY A 152 8.80 2.23 -6.33
C GLY A 152 7.68 2.10 -7.37
N GLY A 153 8.03 1.55 -8.54
CA GLY A 153 7.12 1.39 -9.68
C GLY A 153 6.08 0.27 -9.54
N GLY A 154 5.96 -0.38 -8.39
CA GLY A 154 4.91 -1.35 -8.07
C GLY A 154 5.03 -2.75 -8.70
N THR A 155 6.04 -3.03 -9.53
CA THR A 155 6.22 -4.37 -10.13
C THR A 155 6.86 -5.37 -9.18
N THR A 156 7.65 -4.88 -8.22
CA THR A 156 8.28 -5.67 -7.17
C THR A 156 8.12 -4.95 -5.85
N PRO A 157 7.92 -5.66 -4.73
CA PRO A 157 7.84 -5.02 -3.43
C PRO A 157 9.12 -4.22 -3.13
N ALA A 158 8.98 -2.91 -2.94
CA ALA A 158 10.12 -2.07 -2.59
C ALA A 158 10.58 -2.39 -1.16
N ARG A 159 11.89 -2.55 -1.01
CA ARG A 159 12.54 -2.79 0.27
C ARG A 159 12.96 -1.46 0.86
N CYS A 160 12.87 -1.35 2.16
CA CYS A 160 13.27 -0.16 2.90
C CYS A 160 14.13 -0.54 4.09
N ASP A 161 14.89 0.43 4.57
CA ASP A 161 15.76 0.30 5.74
C ASP A 161 16.74 -0.90 5.67
N GLY A 162 17.38 -1.09 4.50
CA GLY A 162 18.36 -2.15 4.28
C GLY A 162 17.77 -3.57 4.33
N GLU A 163 16.70 -3.84 3.58
CA GLU A 163 15.96 -5.13 3.52
C GLU A 163 15.20 -5.52 4.79
N ARG A 164 15.29 -4.73 5.86
CA ARG A 164 14.58 -4.99 7.12
C ARG A 164 13.09 -4.72 7.03
N GLY A 165 12.70 -3.83 6.13
CA GLY A 165 11.32 -3.44 5.91
C GLY A 165 10.82 -3.69 4.50
N LEU A 166 9.50 -3.58 4.38
CA LEU A 166 8.76 -3.56 3.15
C LEU A 166 8.04 -2.22 3.04
N CYS A 167 8.29 -1.50 1.94
CA CYS A 167 7.65 -0.23 1.68
C CYS A 167 6.27 -0.46 1.05
N LEU A 168 5.23 -0.11 1.78
CA LEU A 168 3.86 -0.22 1.32
C LEU A 168 3.32 1.15 0.92
N PRO A 169 2.64 1.28 -0.24
CA PRO A 169 2.04 2.56 -0.64
C PRO A 169 0.94 2.96 0.35
N THR A 170 0.97 4.21 0.80
CA THR A 170 -0.04 4.82 1.68
C THR A 170 -0.97 5.76 0.94
N SER A 171 -0.67 6.05 -0.32
CA SER A 171 -1.40 6.95 -1.19
C SER A 171 -1.14 6.62 -2.65
N THR A 172 -1.91 7.23 -3.55
CA THR A 172 -1.63 7.21 -4.99
C THR A 172 -0.53 8.20 -5.40
N SER A 173 -0.06 9.05 -4.48
CA SER A 173 1.00 10.04 -4.76
C SER A 173 2.42 9.47 -4.70
N GLY A 174 2.57 8.18 -4.38
CA GLY A 174 3.88 7.51 -4.30
C GLY A 174 4.52 7.59 -2.91
N ASP A 175 3.78 8.03 -1.88
CA ASP A 175 4.29 8.00 -0.50
C ASP A 175 4.06 6.61 0.10
N GLY A 176 5.05 6.08 0.82
CA GLY A 176 4.97 4.77 1.46
C GLY A 176 5.28 4.76 2.95
N ILE A 177 4.91 3.65 3.60
CA ILE A 177 5.26 3.31 4.97
C ILE A 177 6.14 2.06 4.99
N CYS A 178 7.24 2.11 5.75
CA CYS A 178 8.20 1.04 5.86
C CYS A 178 7.84 0.13 7.05
N LEU A 179 7.15 -0.98 6.78
CA LEU A 179 6.77 -1.95 7.80
C LEU A 179 7.82 -3.06 7.93
N PRO A 180 8.01 -3.68 9.11
CA PRO A 180 8.97 -4.77 9.27
C PRO A 180 8.66 -5.92 8.32
N ALA A 181 9.66 -6.37 7.57
CA ALA A 181 9.49 -7.44 6.59
C ALA A 181 9.46 -8.82 7.26
N CYS A 182 8.70 -9.72 6.65
CA CYS A 182 8.78 -11.15 6.95
C CYS A 182 8.92 -11.96 5.66
N THR A 183 9.36 -13.22 5.81
CA THR A 183 9.50 -14.18 4.71
C THR A 183 8.80 -15.48 5.07
N TYR A 184 8.26 -16.15 4.05
CA TYR A 184 7.59 -17.42 4.18
C TYR A 184 7.79 -18.27 2.91
N ALA A 185 7.62 -19.58 3.00
CA ALA A 185 7.89 -20.50 1.89
C ALA A 185 6.89 -21.66 1.85
N GLY A 186 6.77 -22.32 0.69
CA GLY A 186 5.90 -23.49 0.51
C GLY A 186 6.32 -24.77 1.24
N ASP A 187 7.23 -24.67 2.22
CA ASP A 187 7.77 -25.78 3.00
C ASP A 187 6.93 -26.12 4.26
N GLY A 188 6.00 -25.23 4.62
CA GLY A 188 5.12 -25.36 5.79
C GLY A 188 5.72 -24.88 7.11
N PHE A 189 6.97 -24.40 7.13
CA PHE A 189 7.57 -23.84 8.33
C PHE A 189 6.99 -22.46 8.66
N PRO A 190 6.99 -22.05 9.94
CA PRO A 190 6.52 -20.72 10.31
C PRO A 190 7.28 -19.59 9.61
N PRO A 191 6.60 -18.46 9.32
CA PRO A 191 7.23 -17.29 8.73
C PRO A 191 8.34 -16.75 9.63
N LYS A 192 9.37 -16.16 9.02
CA LYS A 192 10.53 -15.56 9.70
C LYS A 192 10.49 -14.03 9.57
N GLY A 193 10.97 -13.32 10.58
CA GLY A 193 11.16 -11.85 10.56
C GLY A 193 10.29 -11.11 11.58
N CYS A 194 9.11 -11.63 11.92
CA CYS A 194 8.25 -11.01 12.92
C CYS A 194 8.72 -11.31 14.33
N ILE A 195 8.83 -10.27 15.16
CA ILE A 195 9.23 -10.39 16.55
C ILE A 195 8.04 -10.79 17.43
N GLY A 196 8.30 -11.60 18.45
CA GLY A 196 7.32 -11.95 19.48
C GLY A 196 6.04 -12.56 18.89
N LYS A 197 4.89 -11.96 19.24
CA LYS A 197 3.56 -12.36 18.82
C LYS A 197 3.10 -11.64 17.55
N ASN A 198 3.91 -10.78 16.93
CA ASN A 198 3.52 -10.16 15.67
C ASN A 198 3.34 -11.24 14.59
N ALA A 199 2.29 -11.12 13.76
CA ALA A 199 2.02 -12.08 12.70
C ALA A 199 2.52 -11.57 11.34
N CYS A 200 2.91 -12.50 10.47
CA CYS A 200 3.35 -12.17 9.11
C CYS A 200 2.13 -12.15 8.18
N PHE A 201 1.83 -10.99 7.60
CA PHE A 201 0.80 -10.80 6.59
C PHE A 201 1.41 -11.04 5.20
N PRO A 202 0.91 -12.00 4.40
CA PRO A 202 1.37 -12.25 3.04
C PRO A 202 1.16 -11.03 2.14
N TYR A 203 2.19 -10.59 1.41
CA TYR A 203 2.09 -9.45 0.49
C TYR A 203 2.49 -9.76 -0.95
N PHE A 204 3.52 -10.56 -1.16
CA PHE A 204 4.01 -10.88 -2.50
C PHE A 204 4.61 -12.26 -2.54
N ASN A 205 4.45 -12.94 -3.67
CA ASN A 205 4.89 -14.31 -3.89
C ASN A 205 5.73 -14.37 -5.17
N GLN A 206 6.80 -15.18 -5.15
CA GLN A 206 7.62 -15.43 -6.34
C GLN A 206 8.14 -16.87 -6.35
N PRO A 207 8.37 -17.43 -7.54
CA PRO A 207 9.11 -18.69 -7.67
C PRO A 207 10.52 -18.56 -7.09
N ASP A 208 10.97 -19.61 -6.40
CA ASP A 208 12.30 -19.78 -5.82
C ASP A 208 12.82 -21.18 -6.17
N PRO A 209 14.02 -21.31 -6.77
CA PRO A 209 14.52 -22.59 -7.27
C PRO A 209 14.82 -23.61 -6.16
N MET A 210 14.98 -23.18 -4.90
CA MET A 210 15.33 -24.06 -3.78
C MET A 210 14.11 -24.52 -3.00
N VAL A 211 13.14 -23.63 -2.78
CA VAL A 211 11.97 -23.88 -1.91
C VAL A 211 10.63 -23.87 -2.64
N GLY A 212 10.64 -23.76 -3.98
CA GLY A 212 9.44 -23.74 -4.80
C GLY A 212 8.82 -22.36 -4.86
N MET A 213 7.85 -22.07 -4.02
CA MET A 213 7.29 -20.71 -3.88
C MET A 213 7.81 -20.08 -2.60
N LYS A 214 8.34 -18.86 -2.71
CA LYS A 214 8.73 -18.02 -1.59
C LYS A 214 7.91 -16.74 -1.63
N GLY A 215 7.50 -16.28 -0.46
CA GLY A 215 6.82 -15.01 -0.34
C GLY A 215 7.51 -14.07 0.64
N VAL A 216 7.22 -12.80 0.44
CA VAL A 216 7.56 -11.71 1.36
C VAL A 216 6.26 -11.10 1.86
N GLY A 217 6.29 -10.66 3.09
CA GLY A 217 5.18 -10.05 3.77
C GLY A 217 5.67 -8.94 4.67
N PHE A 218 4.75 -8.43 5.48
CA PHE A 218 5.05 -7.49 6.55
C PHE A 218 4.49 -7.99 7.87
N CYS A 219 5.12 -7.59 8.96
CA CYS A 219 4.67 -7.94 10.30
C CYS A 219 3.63 -6.94 10.75
N LEU A 220 2.48 -7.43 11.24
CA LEU A 220 1.40 -6.61 11.78
C LEU A 220 0.48 -7.48 12.62
N GLY A 221 -0.10 -6.92 13.70
CA GLY A 221 -1.16 -7.58 14.45
C GLY A 221 -0.78 -8.96 14.99
N GLY A 222 -1.76 -9.85 15.07
CA GLY A 222 -1.61 -11.21 15.57
C GLY A 222 -2.05 -11.42 17.02
N CYS A 223 -2.63 -10.42 17.69
CA CYS A 223 -3.23 -10.68 19.00
C CYS A 223 -4.42 -11.64 18.86
N THR A 224 -4.62 -12.48 19.86
CA THR A 224 -5.75 -13.42 19.97
C THR A 224 -6.49 -13.26 21.29
N VAL A 225 -5.84 -12.65 22.28
CA VAL A 225 -6.39 -12.31 23.59
C VAL A 225 -5.76 -11.00 24.09
N ASP A 226 -6.41 -10.31 25.02
CA ASP A 226 -5.92 -9.04 25.59
C ASP A 226 -4.48 -9.15 26.14
N ALA A 227 -4.13 -10.30 26.73
CA ALA A 227 -2.79 -10.56 27.27
C ALA A 227 -1.68 -10.64 26.21
N ASP A 228 -2.03 -10.62 24.92
CA ASP A 228 -1.06 -10.51 23.84
C ASP A 228 -0.56 -9.06 23.64
N CYS A 229 -1.32 -8.06 24.09
CA CYS A 229 -1.01 -6.65 23.88
C CYS A 229 -0.07 -6.10 24.96
N ALA A 230 1.19 -5.87 24.59
CA ALA A 230 2.23 -5.45 25.54
C ALA A 230 2.07 -4.00 26.04
N ALA A 231 1.42 -3.12 25.26
CA ALA A 231 1.24 -1.73 25.65
C ALA A 231 0.13 -1.59 26.70
N ALA A 232 0.44 -0.89 27.79
CA ALA A 232 -0.51 -0.67 28.88
C ALA A 232 -1.80 0.01 28.41
N GLY A 233 -2.95 -0.57 28.79
CA GLY A 233 -4.28 -0.06 28.44
C GLY A 233 -4.81 -0.55 27.09
N GLU A 234 -4.03 -1.31 26.32
CA GLU A 234 -4.50 -1.91 25.08
C GLU A 234 -5.16 -3.28 25.31
N ARG A 235 -6.03 -3.63 24.38
CA ARG A 235 -6.82 -4.85 24.33
C ARG A 235 -6.80 -5.41 22.92
N CYS A 236 -7.09 -6.69 22.79
CA CYS A 236 -7.10 -7.32 21.49
C CYS A 236 -8.45 -7.10 20.80
N GLN A 237 -8.44 -6.44 19.63
CA GLN A 237 -9.54 -6.54 18.67
C GLN A 237 -9.39 -7.89 17.95
N VAL A 238 -9.95 -8.95 18.53
CA VAL A 238 -9.76 -10.34 18.06
C VAL A 238 -10.16 -10.55 16.61
N GLU A 239 -11.09 -9.74 16.10
CA GLU A 239 -11.57 -9.82 14.71
C GLU A 239 -10.58 -9.28 13.68
N THR A 240 -9.66 -8.39 14.07
CA THR A 240 -8.56 -7.91 13.19
C THR A 240 -7.20 -8.44 13.63
N GLY A 241 -7.09 -8.94 14.85
CA GLY A 241 -5.82 -9.31 15.48
C GLY A 241 -4.98 -8.10 15.89
N TYR A 242 -5.56 -6.90 15.98
CA TYR A 242 -4.85 -5.68 16.35
C TYR A 242 -4.97 -5.37 17.84
N CYS A 243 -3.89 -4.85 18.42
CA CYS A 243 -3.92 -4.25 19.75
C CYS A 243 -4.44 -2.82 19.69
N VAL A 244 -5.58 -2.58 20.34
CA VAL A 244 -6.31 -1.31 20.32
C VAL A 244 -6.58 -0.79 21.73
N ARG A 245 -6.67 0.53 21.90
CA ARG A 245 -7.04 1.19 23.17
C ARG A 245 -8.51 1.00 23.50
N THR A 246 -9.36 1.00 22.47
CA THR A 246 -10.81 0.83 22.61
C THR A 246 -11.27 -0.27 21.66
N VAL A 247 -11.74 -1.38 22.22
CA VAL A 247 -12.35 -2.46 21.42
C VAL A 247 -13.66 -1.97 20.81
N VAL A 248 -13.80 -2.15 19.50
CA VAL A 248 -15.01 -1.82 18.76
C VAL A 248 -15.89 -3.07 18.70
N PRO A 249 -17.12 -3.03 19.24
CA PRO A 249 -18.05 -4.14 19.11
C PRO A 249 -18.59 -4.21 17.68
N TYR A 250 -18.30 -5.31 16.99
CA TYR A 250 -18.81 -5.54 15.65
C TYR A 250 -20.29 -5.95 15.66
N THR A 251 -21.08 -5.27 14.85
CA THR A 251 -22.54 -5.47 14.74
C THR A 251 -22.91 -6.43 13.61
N LYS A 252 -22.04 -6.58 12.62
CA LYS A 252 -22.19 -7.56 11.54
C LYS A 252 -21.45 -8.85 11.86
N LYS A 253 -22.04 -9.97 11.47
CA LYS A 253 -21.51 -11.32 11.74
C LYS A 253 -20.52 -11.74 10.65
N LEU A 254 -19.62 -12.67 11.00
CA LEU A 254 -18.74 -13.35 10.06
C LEU A 254 -19.54 -13.91 8.86
N GLY A 255 -19.12 -13.58 7.64
CA GLY A 255 -19.74 -13.97 6.37
C GLY A 255 -20.89 -13.07 5.89
N GLU A 256 -21.34 -12.08 6.68
CA GLU A 256 -22.32 -11.10 6.22
C GLU A 256 -21.70 -10.14 5.20
N LYS A 257 -22.50 -9.70 4.22
CA LYS A 257 -22.06 -8.71 3.23
C LYS A 257 -21.69 -7.40 3.91
N CYS A 258 -20.60 -6.78 3.48
CA CYS A 258 -20.18 -5.46 3.92
C CYS A 258 -19.78 -4.55 2.75
N THR A 259 -19.70 -3.26 3.02
CA THR A 259 -19.24 -2.22 2.10
C THR A 259 -18.19 -1.34 2.79
N GLU A 260 -17.60 -0.40 2.06
CA GLU A 260 -16.71 0.63 2.60
C GLU A 260 -17.30 1.36 3.82
N ALA A 261 -18.60 1.65 3.81
CA ALA A 261 -19.27 2.32 4.92
C ALA A 261 -19.31 1.48 6.22
N ASP A 262 -19.00 0.17 6.15
CA ASP A 262 -18.94 -0.70 7.32
C ASP A 262 -17.54 -0.78 7.95
N VAL A 263 -16.49 -0.25 7.31
CA VAL A 263 -15.15 -0.12 7.92
C VAL A 263 -14.90 1.24 8.58
N GLU A 264 -15.75 2.22 8.29
CA GLU A 264 -15.69 3.55 8.88
C GLU A 264 -16.12 3.54 10.36
N PRO A 265 -15.50 4.35 11.24
CA PRO A 265 -15.85 4.41 12.65
C PRO A 265 -17.32 4.84 12.91
N PRO A 266 -18.07 4.12 13.78
CA PRO A 266 -17.70 2.84 14.38
C PRO A 266 -17.80 1.69 13.36
N ALA A 267 -16.68 0.98 13.16
CA ALA A 267 -16.62 -0.14 12.23
C ALA A 267 -17.63 -1.22 12.64
N LYS A 268 -18.36 -1.76 11.67
CA LYS A 268 -19.39 -2.78 11.91
C LYS A 268 -18.85 -4.19 11.81
N CYS A 269 -17.77 -4.40 11.08
CA CYS A 269 -16.98 -5.63 11.03
C CYS A 269 -15.59 -5.39 10.43
N ASN A 270 -14.72 -6.42 10.48
CA ASN A 270 -13.52 -6.47 9.66
C ASN A 270 -13.92 -6.86 8.24
N CYS A 271 -14.17 -5.87 7.39
CA CYS A 271 -14.69 -6.08 6.04
C CYS A 271 -13.55 -6.37 5.07
N MET A 272 -13.58 -7.54 4.44
CA MET A 272 -12.70 -7.85 3.32
C MET A 272 -13.48 -7.59 2.02
N TYR A 273 -13.10 -6.56 1.27
CA TYR A 273 -13.85 -6.10 0.10
C TYR A 273 -12.97 -5.70 -1.08
N GLU A 274 -13.55 -5.79 -2.27
CA GLU A 274 -12.99 -5.33 -3.54
C GLU A 274 -14.12 -4.68 -4.35
N GLY A 275 -13.85 -3.58 -5.07
CA GLY A 275 -14.85 -2.93 -5.91
C GLY A 275 -16.10 -2.44 -5.16
N GLY A 276 -15.96 -2.05 -3.89
CA GLY A 276 -17.03 -1.48 -3.06
C GLY A 276 -17.97 -2.48 -2.38
N SER A 277 -17.75 -3.79 -2.54
CA SER A 277 -18.51 -4.82 -1.82
C SER A 277 -17.63 -5.95 -1.34
N GLY A 278 -17.96 -6.49 -0.18
CA GLY A 278 -17.17 -7.53 0.47
C GLY A 278 -18.00 -8.35 1.43
N TYR A 279 -17.30 -9.04 2.32
CA TYR A 279 -17.93 -9.72 3.45
C TYR A 279 -17.09 -9.58 4.72
N CYS A 280 -17.77 -9.65 5.86
CA CYS A 280 -17.16 -9.57 7.17
C CYS A 280 -16.33 -10.83 7.43
N THR A 281 -15.07 -10.67 7.82
CA THR A 281 -14.16 -11.75 8.18
C THR A 281 -13.66 -11.58 9.63
N VAL A 282 -12.87 -12.55 10.10
CA VAL A 282 -12.14 -12.51 11.36
C VAL A 282 -10.71 -12.92 11.05
N ALA A 283 -9.73 -12.18 11.58
CA ALA A 283 -8.33 -12.52 11.46
C ALA A 283 -8.05 -13.90 12.09
N CYS A 284 -7.16 -14.65 11.47
CA CYS A 284 -6.84 -16.01 11.89
C CYS A 284 -5.35 -16.30 11.64
N ARG A 285 -4.84 -17.37 12.24
CA ARG A 285 -3.50 -17.88 11.99
C ARG A 285 -3.57 -19.28 11.39
N THR A 286 -2.96 -19.45 10.22
CA THR A 286 -2.90 -20.72 9.51
C THR A 286 -2.38 -21.84 10.43
N ALA A 287 -2.99 -23.02 10.34
CA ALA A 287 -2.70 -24.21 11.14
C ALA A 287 -2.89 -24.10 12.68
N THR A 288 -3.12 -22.92 13.26
CA THR A 288 -3.17 -22.74 14.72
C THR A 288 -4.51 -22.20 15.26
N SER A 289 -5.29 -21.48 14.47
CA SER A 289 -6.60 -20.95 14.91
C SER A 289 -7.76 -21.66 14.22
N SER A 290 -8.82 -21.95 14.98
CA SER A 290 -10.07 -22.47 14.45
C SER A 290 -10.99 -21.34 14.01
N CYS A 291 -11.16 -21.17 12.71
CA CYS A 291 -12.32 -20.45 12.20
C CYS A 291 -13.61 -21.21 12.57
N PRO A 292 -14.75 -20.52 12.73
CA PRO A 292 -16.04 -21.18 12.98
C PRO A 292 -16.39 -22.20 11.89
N THR A 293 -17.23 -23.17 12.23
CA THR A 293 -17.70 -24.19 11.27
C THR A 293 -18.24 -23.54 9.99
N GLY A 294 -17.78 -24.03 8.84
CA GLY A 294 -18.11 -23.47 7.52
C GLY A 294 -17.09 -22.45 7.00
N PHE A 295 -16.09 -22.08 7.81
CA PHE A 295 -15.01 -21.17 7.44
C PHE A 295 -13.65 -21.85 7.57
N TRP A 296 -12.71 -21.43 6.74
CA TRP A 296 -11.31 -21.86 6.80
C TRP A 296 -10.41 -20.68 7.05
N CYS A 297 -9.34 -20.90 7.81
CA CYS A 297 -8.31 -19.89 7.95
C CYS A 297 -7.44 -19.89 6.69
N ASP A 298 -7.63 -18.88 5.87
CA ASP A 298 -7.00 -18.78 4.56
C ASP A 298 -6.11 -17.54 4.49
N ALA A 299 -4.84 -17.76 4.13
CA ALA A 299 -3.87 -16.70 3.88
C ALA A 299 -3.90 -16.23 2.42
N GLN A 300 -4.83 -16.74 1.60
CA GLN A 300 -5.00 -16.47 0.17
C GLN A 300 -3.70 -16.68 -0.62
N LEU A 301 -2.94 -17.72 -0.24
CA LEU A 301 -1.73 -18.09 -0.97
C LEU A 301 -2.08 -18.85 -2.24
N PRO A 302 -1.35 -18.62 -3.36
CA PRO A 302 -1.65 -19.30 -4.62
C PRO A 302 -1.47 -20.82 -4.45
N PRO A 303 -2.26 -21.66 -5.17
CA PRO A 303 -2.18 -23.13 -5.09
C PRO A 303 -0.81 -23.74 -5.35
N THR A 304 0.11 -22.98 -5.95
CA THR A 304 1.49 -23.37 -6.18
C THR A 304 2.31 -23.49 -4.89
N PHE A 305 1.83 -22.96 -3.76
CA PHE A 305 2.36 -23.30 -2.43
C PHE A 305 1.96 -24.73 -2.05
N GLY A 306 2.93 -25.66 -2.07
CA GLY A 306 2.67 -27.05 -1.72
C GLY A 306 2.20 -27.25 -0.27
N LYS A 307 2.70 -26.44 0.66
CA LYS A 307 2.24 -26.37 2.05
C LYS A 307 2.08 -24.92 2.48
N VAL A 308 1.03 -24.64 3.24
CA VAL A 308 0.85 -23.32 3.86
C VAL A 308 1.72 -23.24 5.12
N PRO A 309 2.59 -22.22 5.23
CA PRO A 309 3.30 -21.89 6.46
C PRO A 309 2.37 -21.81 7.66
N ALA A 310 2.68 -22.48 8.76
CA ALA A 310 1.91 -22.34 10.00
C ALA A 310 2.13 -20.94 10.62
N GLY A 311 1.06 -20.30 11.10
CA GLY A 311 1.15 -19.02 11.80
C GLY A 311 1.18 -17.77 10.93
N LEU A 312 0.98 -17.88 9.60
CA LEU A 312 0.70 -16.71 8.76
C LEU A 312 -0.62 -16.08 9.18
N LEU A 313 -0.68 -14.74 9.12
CA LEU A 313 -1.92 -14.03 9.30
C LEU A 313 -2.79 -14.27 8.06
N GLY A 314 -4.02 -14.72 8.29
CA GLY A 314 -5.03 -14.93 7.27
C GLY A 314 -6.37 -14.43 7.76
N SER A 315 -7.40 -14.83 7.02
CA SER A 315 -8.79 -14.45 7.27
C SER A 315 -9.66 -15.70 7.28
N CYS A 316 -10.70 -15.71 8.13
CA CYS A 316 -11.70 -16.76 8.12
C CYS A 316 -12.63 -16.62 6.92
N LEU A 317 -12.32 -17.34 5.84
CA LEU A 317 -13.05 -17.25 4.59
C LEU A 317 -14.12 -18.33 4.51
N LYS A 318 -15.29 -17.97 3.97
CA LYS A 318 -16.42 -18.89 3.83
C LYS A 318 -16.08 -19.99 2.83
N SER A 319 -16.36 -21.24 3.18
CA SER A 319 -16.24 -22.37 2.24
C SER A 319 -17.25 -22.20 1.10
N CYS A 320 -16.86 -22.58 -0.12
CA CYS A 320 -17.72 -22.46 -1.28
C CYS A 320 -17.54 -23.65 -2.22
N THR A 321 -18.52 -23.81 -3.12
CA THR A 321 -18.48 -24.76 -4.24
C THR A 321 -18.54 -24.04 -5.58
N THR A 322 -19.25 -22.91 -5.63
CA THR A 322 -19.45 -22.06 -6.80
C THR A 322 -19.34 -20.59 -6.42
N ASP A 323 -19.11 -19.72 -7.41
CA ASP A 323 -19.05 -18.26 -7.18
C ASP A 323 -20.36 -17.70 -6.58
N ALA A 324 -21.50 -18.35 -6.82
CA ALA A 324 -22.78 -17.95 -6.24
C ALA A 324 -22.84 -18.12 -4.72
N ASP A 325 -21.98 -18.94 -4.13
CA ASP A 325 -21.87 -19.10 -2.67
C ASP A 325 -21.21 -17.89 -1.99
N CYS A 326 -20.54 -17.04 -2.79
CA CYS A 326 -19.73 -15.93 -2.36
C CYS A 326 -20.48 -14.60 -2.50
N PRO A 327 -20.82 -13.91 -1.39
CA PRO A 327 -21.53 -12.63 -1.43
C PRO A 327 -20.79 -11.53 -2.19
N ALA A 328 -19.47 -11.66 -2.26
CA ALA A 328 -18.53 -10.87 -3.04
C ALA A 328 -17.34 -11.79 -3.42
N GLY A 329 -16.69 -11.51 -4.54
CA GLY A 329 -15.50 -12.24 -4.98
C GLY A 329 -15.81 -13.53 -5.76
N ARG A 330 -14.92 -14.52 -5.67
CA ARG A 330 -14.92 -15.78 -6.44
C ARG A 330 -14.69 -16.98 -5.54
N CYS A 331 -15.17 -18.13 -5.97
CA CYS A 331 -14.94 -19.39 -5.29
C CYS A 331 -13.65 -20.05 -5.79
N GLU A 332 -12.58 -19.87 -5.03
CA GLU A 332 -11.22 -20.17 -5.46
C GLU A 332 -10.55 -21.19 -4.56
N GLN A 333 -9.66 -21.99 -5.15
CA GLN A 333 -8.81 -22.88 -4.40
C GLN A 333 -7.56 -22.09 -4.01
N HIS A 334 -7.21 -22.08 -2.72
CA HIS A 334 -5.94 -21.56 -2.23
C HIS A 334 -5.09 -22.71 -1.68
N ALA A 335 -3.82 -22.44 -1.42
CA ALA A 335 -2.96 -23.43 -0.77
C ALA A 335 -3.47 -23.76 0.64
N GLY A 336 -3.28 -25.02 1.06
CA GLY A 336 -3.50 -25.48 2.44
C GLY A 336 -4.95 -25.50 2.95
N VAL A 337 -5.92 -25.05 2.16
CA VAL A 337 -7.35 -25.22 2.45
C VAL A 337 -7.88 -26.51 1.81
N PRO A 338 -8.59 -27.40 2.55
CA PRO A 338 -9.09 -28.68 2.00
C PRO A 338 -10.12 -28.56 0.87
N GLY A 339 -10.64 -27.37 0.63
CA GLY A 339 -11.57 -27.08 -0.45
C GLY A 339 -11.45 -25.62 -0.87
N LYS A 340 -12.45 -25.12 -1.61
CA LYS A 340 -12.48 -23.73 -2.06
C LYS A 340 -13.05 -22.79 -1.00
N THR A 341 -12.59 -21.54 -1.03
CA THR A 341 -13.09 -20.46 -0.19
C THR A 341 -13.43 -19.23 -1.03
N CYS A 342 -14.24 -18.32 -0.47
CA CYS A 342 -14.61 -17.09 -1.16
C CYS A 342 -13.46 -16.08 -1.16
N GLY A 343 -12.56 -16.11 -2.13
CA GLY A 343 -11.51 -15.08 -2.27
C GLY A 343 -12.06 -13.77 -2.84
N ILE A 344 -11.44 -12.64 -2.49
CA ILE A 344 -11.73 -11.33 -3.12
C ILE A 344 -10.65 -10.95 -4.17
N GLY A 345 -10.15 -11.93 -4.92
CA GLY A 345 -9.26 -11.67 -6.06
C GLY A 345 -7.89 -11.06 -5.71
N PHE A 346 -7.32 -11.42 -4.55
CA PHE A 346 -6.02 -10.88 -4.17
C PHE A 346 -4.85 -11.60 -4.88
N MET A 347 -4.01 -10.79 -5.52
CA MET A 347 -2.68 -11.07 -6.10
C MET A 347 -2.66 -11.82 -7.46
N PRO A 348 -2.34 -11.14 -8.58
CA PRO A 348 -1.69 -11.78 -9.73
C PRO A 348 -0.31 -12.37 -9.37
#